data_AF-A0A7W6RI24-F1
#
_entry.id   AF-A0A7W6RI24-F1
#
_cell.length_a   1.000
_cell.length_b   1.000
_cell.length_c   1.000
_cell.angle_alpha   90.00
_cell.angle_beta   90.00
_cell.angle_gamma   90.00
#
_symmetry.space_group_name_H-M   'P 1'
#
loop_
_entity.id
_entity.type
_entity.pdbx_description
1 polymer ?
#
loop_
_entity_poly.entity_id
_entity_poly.type
_entity_poly.pdbx_seq_one_letter_code
_entity_poly.pdbx_strand_id
1 'polypeptide(L)'
;MTIYKRARALRDWLVSVDEAARALHITENRIRTLSREGYIKPGKRKGFYRLGDVIDGHAEAVRMGALKPPHERGNCPPTFVCSIPAPV
;
A
#
# COMPACT_ATOMS: atom_id res chain seq x y z
N MET A 1 -6.51 -5.13 -9.66
CA MET A 1 -6.12 -3.70 -9.58
C MET A 1 -6.35 -3.08 -10.94
N THR A 2 -7.22 -2.08 -11.04
CA THR A 2 -7.36 -1.28 -12.27
C THR A 2 -6.26 -0.21 -12.24
N ILE A 3 -5.82 0.26 -13.40
CA ILE A 3 -4.80 1.31 -13.47
C ILE A 3 -5.36 2.38 -14.38
N TYR A 4 -5.71 3.52 -13.78
CA TYR A 4 -6.39 4.59 -14.50
C TYR A 4 -5.46 5.37 -15.43
N LYS A 5 -4.16 5.37 -15.11
CA LYS A 5 -3.12 5.86 -16.00
C LYS A 5 -1.87 5.01 -15.84
N ARG A 6 -1.55 4.24 -16.87
CA ARG A 6 -0.26 3.54 -16.96
C ARG A 6 0.82 4.54 -17.34
N ALA A 7 1.90 4.52 -16.58
CA ALA A 7 3.13 5.23 -16.87
C ALA A 7 4.23 4.20 -17.13
N ARG A 8 5.39 4.66 -17.64
CA ARG A 8 6.54 3.79 -17.93
C ARG A 8 7.00 3.02 -16.68
N ALA A 9 6.96 3.66 -15.50
CA ALA A 9 7.28 3.04 -14.22
C ALA A 9 6.01 2.72 -13.43
N LEU A 10 6.00 1.55 -12.77
CA LEU A 10 4.93 1.12 -11.85
C LEU A 10 4.64 2.17 -10.77
N ARG A 11 5.69 2.82 -10.26
CA ARG A 11 5.59 3.84 -9.20
C ARG A 11 4.77 5.07 -9.62
N ASP A 12 4.70 5.36 -10.91
CA ASP A 12 3.95 6.51 -11.45
C ASP A 12 2.52 6.16 -11.83
N TRP A 13 2.08 4.92 -11.61
CA TRP A 13 0.73 4.52 -11.90
C TRP A 13 -0.25 5.25 -11.01
N LEU A 14 -1.32 5.76 -11.62
CA LEU A 14 -2.41 6.41 -10.91
C LEU A 14 -3.43 5.36 -10.47
N VAL A 15 -3.60 5.23 -9.15
CA VAL A 15 -4.51 4.25 -8.51
C VAL A 15 -5.58 4.97 -7.68
N SER A 16 -6.76 4.38 -7.59
CA SER A 16 -7.84 4.91 -6.75
C SER A 16 -7.61 4.60 -5.27
N VAL A 17 -8.38 5.25 -4.38
CA VAL A 17 -8.36 4.95 -2.93
C VAL A 17 -8.63 3.47 -2.66
N ASP A 18 -9.64 2.90 -3.31
CA ASP A 18 -10.04 1.49 -3.17
C ASP A 18 -8.93 0.54 -3.62
N GLU A 19 -8.24 0.84 -4.72
CA GLU A 19 -7.13 0.02 -5.20
C GLU A 19 -5.91 0.09 -4.28
N ALA A 20 -5.60 1.29 -3.78
CA ALA A 20 -4.53 1.47 -2.80
C ALA A 20 -4.83 0.68 -1.51
N ALA A 21 -6.07 0.72 -1.05
CA ALA A 21 -6.54 -0.02 0.13
C ALA A 21 -6.38 -1.54 -0.07
N ARG A 22 -6.84 -2.06 -1.22
CA ARG A 22 -6.69 -3.47 -1.59
C ARG A 22 -5.22 -3.90 -1.73
N ALA A 23 -4.37 -3.05 -2.32
CA ALA A 23 -2.95 -3.34 -2.51
C ALA A 23 -2.18 -3.43 -1.17
N LEU A 24 -2.57 -2.62 -0.18
CA LEU A 24 -1.90 -2.57 1.12
C LEU A 24 -2.59 -3.41 2.20
N HIS A 25 -3.69 -4.10 1.85
CA HIS A 25 -4.54 -4.83 2.78
C HIS A 25 -4.97 -3.99 4.00
N ILE A 26 -5.41 -2.75 3.74
CA ILE A 26 -5.96 -1.84 4.75
C ILE A 26 -7.30 -1.27 4.29
N THR A 27 -8.03 -0.60 5.17
CA THR A 27 -9.30 0.03 4.80
C THR A 27 -9.09 1.33 4.01
N GLU A 28 -10.05 1.69 3.16
CA GLU A 28 -10.03 2.97 2.44
C GLU A 28 -9.94 4.17 3.37
N ASN A 29 -10.65 4.11 4.51
CA ASN A 29 -10.59 5.15 5.53
C ASN A 29 -9.16 5.33 6.04
N ARG A 30 -8.41 4.23 6.22
CA ARG A 30 -7.01 4.31 6.65
C ARG A 30 -6.12 4.99 5.61
N ILE A 31 -6.30 4.72 4.31
CA ILE A 31 -5.59 5.43 3.24
C ILE A 31 -5.86 6.95 3.32
N ARG A 32 -7.12 7.34 3.50
CA ARG A 32 -7.50 8.76 3.63
C ARG A 32 -6.88 9.40 4.87
N THR A 33 -6.85 8.69 5.99
CA THR A 33 -6.20 9.14 7.23
C THR A 33 -4.70 9.32 7.03
N LEU A 34 -4.01 8.33 6.45
CA LEU A 34 -2.57 8.42 6.17
C LEU A 34 -2.23 9.56 5.20
N SER A 35 -3.13 9.88 4.27
CA SER A 35 -2.94 11.05 3.41
C SER A 35 -3.12 12.38 4.16
N ARG A 36 -4.08 12.46 5.09
CA ARG A 36 -4.29 13.65 5.94
C ARG A 36 -3.16 13.87 6.93
N GLU A 37 -2.61 12.78 7.48
CA GLU A 37 -1.46 12.78 8.38
C GLU A 37 -0.13 13.11 7.66
N GLY A 38 -0.14 13.17 6.32
CA GLY A 38 1.02 13.56 5.51
C GLY A 38 1.94 12.39 5.11
N TYR A 39 1.62 11.16 5.50
CA TYR A 39 2.39 9.96 5.08
C TYR A 39 2.22 9.69 3.58
N ILE A 40 1.00 9.77 3.04
CA ILE A 40 0.72 9.52 1.62
C ILE A 40 0.45 10.83 0.90
N LYS A 41 1.28 11.14 -0.10
CA LYS A 41 1.10 12.33 -0.93
C LYS A 41 -0.13 12.18 -1.82
N PRO A 42 -1.08 13.14 -1.79
CA PRO A 42 -2.23 13.09 -2.68
C PRO A 42 -1.81 13.25 -4.14
N GLY A 43 -2.49 12.54 -5.04
CA GLY A 43 -2.28 12.70 -6.47
C GLY A 43 -2.84 14.02 -6.99
N LYS A 44 -2.63 14.29 -8.30
CA LYS A 44 -3.15 15.50 -8.96
C LYS A 44 -4.68 15.59 -8.97
N ARG A 45 -5.38 14.45 -8.84
CA ARG A 45 -6.84 14.37 -8.83
C ARG A 45 -7.31 13.86 -7.46
N LYS A 46 -8.31 14.52 -6.89
CA LYS A 46 -8.92 14.11 -5.62
C LYS A 46 -9.39 12.65 -5.70
N GLY A 47 -9.03 11.84 -4.72
CA GLY A 47 -9.37 10.41 -4.67
C GLY A 47 -8.43 9.49 -5.46
N PHE A 48 -7.34 10.03 -6.02
CA PHE A 48 -6.31 9.26 -6.70
C PHE A 48 -4.93 9.53 -6.11
N TYR A 49 -4.07 8.52 -6.18
CA TYR A 49 -2.70 8.56 -5.67
C TYR A 49 -1.74 7.95 -6.69
N ARG A 50 -0.45 8.28 -6.59
CA ARG A 50 0.58 7.51 -7.28
C ARG A 50 0.91 6.27 -6.48
N LEU A 51 1.11 5.15 -7.15
CA LEU A 51 1.43 3.89 -6.49
C LEU A 51 2.72 4.00 -5.64
N GLY A 52 3.74 4.72 -6.13
CA GLY A 52 4.97 4.95 -5.38
C GLY A 52 4.73 5.68 -4.06
N ASP A 53 3.97 6.78 -4.09
CA ASP A 53 3.64 7.57 -2.89
C ASP A 53 2.83 6.75 -1.86
N VAL A 54 1.98 5.84 -2.33
CA VAL A 54 1.20 4.93 -1.48
C VAL A 54 2.09 3.90 -0.80
N ILE A 55 3.02 3.28 -1.53
CA ILE A 55 3.94 2.28 -0.99
C ILE A 55 4.90 2.92 0.01
N ASP A 56 5.52 4.05 -0.37
CA ASP A 56 6.48 4.75 0.48
C ASP A 56 5.81 5.29 1.75
N GLY A 57 4.64 5.91 1.61
CA GLY A 57 3.86 6.41 2.75
C GLY A 57 3.40 5.29 3.69
N HIS A 58 3.05 4.12 3.15
CA HIS A 58 2.73 2.95 3.98
C HIS A 58 3.96 2.44 4.75
N ALA A 59 5.10 2.33 4.08
CA ALA A 59 6.34 1.88 4.71
C ALA A 59 6.77 2.85 5.82
N GLU A 60 6.65 4.16 5.58
CA GLU A 60 6.92 5.18 6.60
C GLU A 60 5.96 5.08 7.79
N ALA A 61 4.65 4.93 7.54
CA ALA A 61 3.66 4.79 8.59
C ALA A 61 3.90 3.54 9.46
N VAL A 62 4.39 2.46 8.86
CA VAL A 62 4.80 1.26 9.61
C VAL A 62 6.07 1.53 10.42
N ARG A 63 7.08 2.18 9.83
CA ARG A 63 8.35 2.50 10.51
C ARG A 63 8.14 3.41 11.72
N MET A 64 7.24 4.39 11.60
CA MET A 64 6.90 5.34 12.66
C MET A 64 5.93 4.78 13.70
N GLY A 65 5.50 3.52 13.57
CA GLY A 65 4.57 2.88 14.51
C GLY A 65 3.11 3.35 14.40
N ALA A 66 2.79 4.21 13.43
CA ALA A 66 1.41 4.62 13.16
C ALA A 66 0.57 3.45 12.62
N LEU A 67 1.20 2.46 11.98
CA LEU A 67 0.54 1.29 11.46
C LEU A 67 1.28 0.02 11.90
N LYS A 68 0.55 -0.99 12.37
CA LYS A 68 1.16 -2.30 12.64
C LYS A 68 1.74 -2.87 11.35
N PRO A 69 2.91 -3.53 11.38
CA PRO A 69 3.46 -4.16 10.20
C PRO A 69 2.51 -5.27 9.68
N PRO A 70 2.48 -5.54 8.36
CA PRO A 70 1.50 -6.44 7.76
C PRO A 70 1.44 -7.84 8.41
N HIS A 71 2.57 -8.39 8.84
CA HIS A 71 2.67 -9.71 9.46
C HIS A 71 2.06 -9.80 10.87
N GLU A 72 1.88 -8.66 11.56
CA GLU A 72 1.23 -8.60 12.88
C GLU A 72 -0.28 -8.28 12.79
N ARG A 73 -0.82 -8.07 11.59
CA ARG A 73 -2.22 -7.74 11.42
C ARG A 73 -3.06 -9.02 11.44
N GLY A 74 -4.08 -9.04 12.29
CA GLY A 74 -5.05 -10.16 12.35
C GLY A 74 -5.93 -10.30 11.10
N ASN A 75 -5.97 -9.28 10.23
CA ASN A 75 -6.77 -9.29 9.00
C ASN A 75 -5.85 -9.60 7.81
N CYS A 76 -5.92 -10.84 7.30
CA CYS A 76 -5.10 -11.36 6.20
C CYS A 76 -3.57 -11.30 6.44
N PRO A 77 -3.01 -12.14 7.32
CA PRO A 77 -1.56 -12.25 7.46
C PRO A 77 -0.97 -12.67 6.10
N PRO A 78 0.01 -11.93 5.55
CA PRO A 78 0.69 -12.34 4.32
C PRO A 78 1.48 -13.62 4.60
N THR A 79 0.91 -14.76 4.24
CA THR A 79 1.57 -16.05 4.35
C THR A 79 2.49 -16.24 3.15
N PHE A 80 3.80 -16.27 3.39
CA PHE A 80 4.77 -16.77 2.41
C PHE A 80 5.17 -18.17 2.84
N VAL A 81 4.68 -19.18 2.12
CA VAL A 81 5.10 -20.58 2.34
C VAL A 81 6.30 -20.84 1.45
N CYS A 82 7.49 -20.93 2.04
CA CYS A 82 8.70 -21.34 1.34
C CYS A 82 8.98 -22.81 1.66
N SER A 83 8.71 -23.71 0.72
CA SER A 83 9.17 -25.10 0.79
C SER A 83 10.63 -25.15 0.33
N ILE A 84 11.56 -25.14 1.28
CA ILE A 84 12.97 -25.45 1.01
C ILE A 84 13.06 -26.98 0.87
N PRO A 85 13.39 -27.54 -0.31
CA PRO A 85 13.62 -28.97 -0.42
C PRO A 85 14.82 -29.37 0.45
N ALA A 86 14.68 -30.43 1.23
CA ALA A 86 15.75 -30.94 2.07
C ALA A 86 16.99 -31.27 1.22
N PRO A 87 18.21 -30.95 1.69
CA PRO A 87 19.41 -31.39 1.01
C PRO A 87 19.48 -32.92 1.00
N VAL A 88 19.74 -33.48 -0.18
CA VAL A 88 19.96 -34.91 -0.43
C VAL A 88 21.29 -35.35 0.17
#